data_AF-A0A946XY73-F1
#
_entry.id   AF-A0A946XY73-F1
#
_cell.length_a   1.000
_cell.length_b   1.000
_cell.length_c   1.000
_cell.angle_alpha   90.00
_cell.angle_beta   90.00
_cell.angle_gamma   90.00
#
_symmetry.space_group_name_H-M   'P 1'
#
loop_
_entity.id
_entity.type
_entity.pdbx_description
1 polymer ?
#
loop_
_entity_poly.entity_id
_entity_poly.type
_entity_poly.pdbx_seq_one_letter_code
_entity_poly.pdbx_strand_id
1 'polypeptide(L)'
;IAGYGKEELEPIIGSFCPSILYPYARETIASIVAKGGFPEFILQPINFDALYAQSREQAMQQAAAAAQAKPSTGNGSGSEG
;
A
#
# COMPACT_ATOMS: atom_id res chain seq x y z
N ILE A 1 10.63 5.30 -15.69
CA ILE A 1 11.41 6.06 -14.69
C ILE A 1 12.82 5.49 -14.72
N ALA A 2 13.72 6.02 -15.54
CA ALA A 2 15.07 5.48 -15.70
C ALA A 2 16.02 6.24 -14.75
N GLY A 3 16.78 5.53 -13.92
CA GLY A 3 17.79 6.13 -13.03
C GLY A 3 17.60 5.94 -11.53
N TYR A 4 16.55 5.28 -11.06
CA TYR A 4 16.33 4.99 -9.62
C TYR A 4 16.43 3.50 -9.32
N GLY A 5 16.98 3.14 -8.16
CA GLY A 5 16.97 1.77 -7.66
C GLY A 5 15.56 1.31 -7.27
N LYS A 6 15.30 -0.01 -7.22
CA LYS A 6 13.98 -0.54 -6.82
C LYS A 6 13.55 -0.05 -5.44
N GLU A 7 14.45 -0.03 -4.47
CA GLU A 7 14.19 0.42 -3.09
C GLU A 7 13.84 1.92 -3.01
N GLU A 8 14.34 2.74 -3.94
CA GLU A 8 14.02 4.17 -4.03
C GLU A 8 12.72 4.42 -4.81
N LEU A 9 12.42 3.57 -5.79
CA LEU A 9 11.19 3.67 -6.59
C LEU A 9 9.93 3.37 -5.78
N GLU A 10 10.00 2.42 -4.85
CA GLU A 10 8.84 2.02 -4.03
C GLU A 10 8.23 3.20 -3.23
N PRO A 11 8.98 4.00 -2.46
CA PRO A 11 8.42 5.16 -1.76
C PRO A 11 8.00 6.29 -2.71
N ILE A 12 8.69 6.47 -3.84
CA ILE A 12 8.32 7.46 -4.85
C ILE A 12 6.93 7.16 -5.41
N ILE A 13 6.69 5.91 -5.81
CA ILE A 13 5.40 5.48 -6.36
C ILE A 13 4.33 5.40 -5.26
N GLY A 14 4.71 4.93 -4.07
CA GLY A 14 3.79 4.68 -2.97
C GLY A 14 3.32 5.93 -2.21
N SER A 15 4.11 7.01 -2.20
CA SER A 15 3.76 8.24 -1.48
C SER A 15 3.90 9.51 -2.32
N PHE A 16 5.06 9.70 -2.95
CA PHE A 16 5.37 10.99 -3.60
C PHE A 16 4.48 11.26 -4.82
N CYS A 17 4.38 10.30 -5.74
CA CYS A 17 3.51 10.41 -6.91
C CYS A 17 2.04 10.69 -6.55
N PRO A 18 1.38 9.91 -5.67
CA PRO A 18 0.00 10.20 -5.30
C PRO A 18 -0.15 11.53 -4.57
N SER A 19 0.83 11.97 -3.75
CA SER A 19 0.80 13.29 -3.10
C SER A 19 0.74 14.44 -4.11
N ILE A 20 1.42 14.33 -5.24
CA ILE A 20 1.38 15.32 -6.33
C ILE A 20 0.04 15.26 -7.09
N LEU A 21 -0.47 14.07 -7.36
CA LEU A 21 -1.68 13.87 -8.16
C LEU A 21 -2.96 14.19 -7.38
N TYR A 22 -2.93 14.05 -6.05
CA TYR A 22 -4.11 14.15 -5.19
C TYR A 22 -4.84 15.50 -5.26
N PRO A 23 -4.18 16.68 -5.25
CA PRO A 23 -4.87 17.96 -5.39
C PRO A 23 -5.70 18.07 -6.68
N TYR A 24 -5.19 17.53 -7.79
CA TYR A 24 -5.91 17.53 -9.08
C TYR A 24 -7.11 16.59 -9.07
N ALA A 25 -6.94 15.40 -8.49
CA ALA A 25 -8.03 14.45 -8.31
C ALA A 25 -9.14 15.05 -7.42
N ARG A 26 -8.77 15.69 -6.31
CA ARG A 26 -9.70 16.37 -5.42
C ARG A 26 -10.50 17.46 -6.13
N GLU A 27 -9.83 18.32 -6.88
CA GLU A 27 -10.50 19.38 -7.64
C GLU A 27 -11.47 18.79 -8.68
N THR A 28 -11.04 17.76 -9.40
CA THR A 28 -11.88 17.09 -10.40
C THR A 28 -13.13 16.51 -9.77
N ILE A 29 -12.99 15.83 -8.62
CA ILE A 29 -14.12 15.27 -7.87
C ILE A 29 -15.05 16.39 -7.39
N ALA A 30 -14.52 17.45 -6.77
CA ALA A 30 -15.31 18.59 -6.32
C ALA A 30 -16.11 19.23 -7.48
N SER A 31 -15.49 19.40 -8.64
CA SER A 31 -16.15 19.92 -9.84
C SER A 31 -17.29 19.03 -10.32
N ILE A 32 -17.11 17.71 -10.31
CA ILE A 32 -18.15 16.74 -10.72
C ILE A 32 -19.32 16.77 -9.73
N VAL A 33 -19.04 16.78 -8.42
CA VAL A 33 -20.07 16.85 -7.38
C VAL A 33 -20.90 18.12 -7.51
N ALA A 34 -20.24 19.28 -7.68
CA ALA A 34 -20.90 20.56 -7.87
C ALA A 34 -21.79 20.57 -9.13
N LYS A 35 -21.28 20.04 -10.26
CA LYS A 35 -22.05 19.92 -11.52
C LYS A 35 -23.25 18.96 -11.39
N GLY A 36 -23.15 17.97 -10.52
CA GLY A 36 -24.25 17.05 -10.21
C GLY A 36 -25.37 17.67 -9.37
N GLY A 37 -25.23 18.92 -8.91
CA GLY A 37 -26.20 19.58 -8.02
C GLY A 37 -26.15 19.05 -6.59
N PHE A 38 -25.11 18.30 -6.22
CA PHE A 38 -24.90 17.83 -4.85
C PHE A 38 -24.26 18.94 -3.99
N PRO A 39 -24.41 18.87 -2.66
CA PRO A 39 -23.69 19.75 -1.75
C PRO A 39 -22.18 19.71 -1.96
N GLU A 40 -21.50 20.80 -1.59
CA GLU A 40 -20.05 20.90 -1.69
C GLU A 40 -19.36 19.75 -0.95
N PHE A 41 -18.48 19.04 -1.66
CA PHE A 41 -17.74 17.90 -1.13
C PHE A 41 -16.25 18.18 -1.18
N ILE A 42 -15.68 18.47 0.00
CA ILE A 42 -14.25 18.77 0.16
C ILE A 42 -13.55 17.53 0.69
N LEU A 43 -12.71 16.92 -0.16
CA LEU A 43 -11.85 15.83 0.31
C LEU A 43 -10.84 16.36 1.32
N GLN A 44 -10.74 15.65 2.45
CA GLN A 44 -9.79 15.94 3.51
C GLN A 44 -8.36 15.62 3.06
N PRO A 45 -7.36 16.43 3.44
CA PRO A 45 -5.96 16.14 3.13
C PRO A 45 -5.56 14.72 3.57
N ILE A 46 -4.81 14.03 2.71
CA ILE A 46 -4.29 12.68 2.97
C ILE A 46 -2.78 12.74 3.21
N ASN A 47 -2.30 12.03 4.23
CA ASN A 47 -0.86 11.82 4.45
C ASN A 47 -0.43 10.49 3.82
N PHE A 48 0.09 10.55 2.59
CA PHE A 48 0.50 9.35 1.86
C PHE A 48 1.78 8.70 2.41
N ASP A 49 2.65 9.44 3.10
CA ASP A 49 3.84 8.87 3.74
C ASP A 49 3.45 7.91 4.86
N ALA A 50 2.49 8.32 5.69
CA ALA A 50 1.96 7.48 6.78
C ALA A 50 1.25 6.23 6.23
N LEU A 51 0.45 6.40 5.16
CA LEU A 51 -0.24 5.27 4.52
C LEU A 51 0.75 4.28 3.89
N TYR A 52 1.80 4.78 3.24
CA TYR A 52 2.85 3.95 2.68
C TYR A 52 3.61 3.17 3.76
N ALA A 53 3.98 3.83 4.86
CA ALA A 53 4.63 3.19 6.00
C ALA A 53 3.76 2.08 6.61
N GLN A 54 2.46 2.35 6.82
CA GLN A 54 1.50 1.37 7.33
C GLN A 54 1.34 0.18 6.38
N SER A 55 1.25 0.42 5.07
CA SER A 55 1.14 -0.62 4.05
C SER A 55 2.36 -1.55 4.06
N ARG A 56 3.57 -0.99 4.17
CA ARG A 56 4.80 -1.77 4.28
C ARG A 56 4.86 -2.62 5.53
N GLU A 57 4.45 -2.07 6.67
CA GLU A 57 4.42 -2.81 7.93
C GLU A 57 3.45 -4.01 7.83
N GLN A 58 2.26 -3.79 7.28
CA GLN A 58 1.29 -4.86 7.05
C GLN A 58 1.82 -5.94 6.09
N ALA A 59 2.50 -5.55 5.02
CA ALA A 59 3.12 -6.50 4.08
C ALA A 59 4.20 -7.35 4.75
N MET A 60 5.03 -6.76 5.63
CA MET A 60 6.04 -7.49 6.40
C MET A 60 5.41 -8.46 7.40
N GLN A 61 4.34 -8.04 8.10
CA GLN A 61 3.60 -8.91 9.02
C GLN A 61 2.94 -10.09 8.30
N GLN A 62 2.34 -9.86 7.12
CA GLN A 62 1.74 -10.92 6.30
C GLN A 62 2.80 -11.90 5.78
N ALA A 63 3.96 -11.41 5.33
CA ALA A 63 5.06 -12.26 4.92
C ALA A 63 5.59 -13.13 6.08
N ALA A 64 5.71 -12.56 7.27
CA ALA A 64 6.14 -13.28 8.48
C ALA A 64 5.11 -14.34 8.92
N ALA A 65 3.80 -14.05 8.81
CA ALA A 65 2.75 -15.01 9.11
C ALA A 65 2.69 -16.16 8.09
N ALA A 66 2.88 -15.87 6.81
CA ALA A 66 2.94 -16.88 5.75
C ALA A 66 4.17 -17.80 5.88
N ALA A 67 5.30 -17.28 6.36
CA ALA A 67 6.51 -18.08 6.63
C ALA A 67 6.34 -19.06 7.81
N GLN A 68 5.54 -18.69 8.81
CA GLN A 68 5.25 -19.54 9.98
C GLN A 68 4.17 -20.60 9.71
N ALA A 69 3.37 -20.41 8.65
CA ALA A 69 2.29 -21.33 8.27
C ALA A 69 2.74 -22.52 7.41
N LYS A 70 4.04 -22.72 7.14
CA LYS A 70 4.56 -23.98 6.58
C LYS A 70 4.78 -24.98 7.71
N PRO A 71 3.91 -25.99 7.92
CA PRO A 71 4.13 -27.01 8.92
C PRO A 71 5.17 -27.99 8.38
N SER A 72 6.12 -28.32 9.24
CA SER A 72 6.91 -29.54 9.24
C SER A 72 6.08 -30.74 8.77
N THR A 73 6.32 -31.23 7.54
CA THR A 73 5.99 -32.62 7.19
C THR A 73 6.91 -33.49 8.04
N GLY A 74 6.33 -34.13 9.05
CA GLY A 74 7.01 -34.87 10.09
C GLY A 74 8.01 -35.88 9.55
N ASN A 75 9.26 -35.71 9.99
CA ASN A 75 10.28 -36.73 9.94
C ASN A 75 9.99 -37.73 11.08
N GLY A 76 9.31 -38.83 10.76
CA GLY A 76 9.16 -39.99 11.64
C GLY A 76 10.38 -40.89 11.52
N SER A 77 11.34 -40.69 12.42
CA SER A 77 12.53 -41.52 12.60
C SER A 77 12.22 -42.88 13.25
N GLY A 78 12.94 -43.92 12.82
CA GLY A 78 13.09 -45.22 13.52
C GLY A 78 12.01 -46.25 13.13
N SER A 79 12.25 -47.55 13.04
CA SER A 79 13.40 -48.43 13.29
C SER A 79 12.89 -49.87 13.07
N GLU A 80 13.82 -50.82 12.98
CA GLU A 80 13.63 -52.28 13.14
C GLU A 80 13.32 -53.11 11.88
N GLY A 81 14.18 -54.10 11.62
CA GLY A 81 13.87 -55.31 10.86
C GLY A 81 14.84 -55.66 9.75
#